data_AF-A0A9P7DPX7-F1
#
_entry.id   AF-A0A9P7DPX7-F1
#
_cell.length_a   1.000
_cell.length_b   1.000
_cell.length_c   1.000
_cell.angle_alpha   90.00
_cell.angle_beta   90.00
_cell.angle_gamma   90.00
#
_symmetry.space_group_name_H-M   'P 1'
#
loop_
_entity.id
_entity.type
_entity.pdbx_description
1 polymer ?
#
loop_
_entity_poly.entity_id
_entity_poly.type
_entity_poly.pdbx_seq_one_letter_code
_entity_poly.pdbx_strand_id
1 'polypeptide(L)'
;MMQKKIDTSATEYHIAWASLSALAEPLFEIDWKTKFPMLKKEDVCRMTEDQAASESISEGQRLVSISWIWKQHYGTREEELSDAMCIEWCKAHAHANQWSEEVELLQEEMHHVLAFFDWHVAWWVECATSKTWLRPIENEGAVAYAHWQAAIQRMMHDHCSSIWSVIPGLMA
;
A
#
# COMPACT_ATOMS: atom_id res chain seq x y z
N MET A 1 0.82 0.69 -19.56
CA MET A 1 1.62 1.82 -20.09
C MET A 1 3.05 1.81 -19.56
N MET A 2 3.24 1.59 -18.24
CA MET A 2 4.56 1.55 -17.60
C MET A 2 5.45 0.40 -18.10
N GLN A 3 4.94 -0.83 -18.16
CA GLN A 3 5.73 -1.99 -18.61
C GLN A 3 6.30 -1.81 -20.03
N LYS A 4 5.48 -1.31 -20.95
CA LYS A 4 5.91 -1.02 -22.33
C LYS A 4 7.09 -0.03 -22.40
N LYS A 5 7.10 0.98 -21.52
CA LYS A 5 8.21 1.94 -21.43
C LYS A 5 9.48 1.25 -20.91
N ILE A 6 9.35 0.43 -19.87
CA ILE A 6 10.46 -0.36 -19.31
C ILE A 6 11.06 -1.26 -20.40
N ASP A 7 10.22 -1.98 -21.13
CA ASP A 7 10.66 -2.88 -22.20
C ASP A 7 11.36 -2.11 -23.33
N THR A 8 10.84 -0.93 -23.69
CA THR A 8 11.45 -0.07 -24.72
C THR A 8 12.83 0.41 -24.28
N SER A 9 12.96 0.94 -23.06
CA SER A 9 14.25 1.36 -22.51
C SER A 9 15.25 0.20 -22.37
N ALA A 10 14.78 -1.02 -22.03
CA ALA A 10 15.64 -2.20 -21.99
C ALA A 10 16.17 -2.57 -23.40
N THR A 11 15.33 -2.49 -24.43
CA THR A 11 15.76 -2.73 -25.82
C THR A 11 16.76 -1.67 -26.31
N GLU A 12 16.52 -0.39 -25.99
CA GLU A 12 17.44 0.70 -26.31
C GLU A 12 18.81 0.48 -25.66
N TYR A 13 18.82 0.06 -24.39
CA TYR A 13 20.06 -0.28 -23.68
C TYR A 13 20.82 -1.42 -24.37
N HIS A 14 20.14 -2.51 -24.76
CA HIS A 14 20.79 -3.63 -25.46
C HIS A 14 21.39 -3.20 -26.81
N ILE A 15 20.72 -2.34 -27.57
CA ILE A 15 21.22 -1.80 -28.83
C ILE A 15 22.47 -0.92 -28.61
N ALA A 16 22.42 -0.04 -27.61
CA ALA A 16 23.54 0.81 -27.24
C ALA A 16 24.75 -0.03 -26.75
N TRP A 17 24.50 -1.07 -25.94
CA TRP A 17 25.53 -1.96 -25.42
C TRP A 17 26.22 -2.78 -26.54
N ALA A 18 25.45 -3.24 -27.53
CA ALA A 18 25.99 -3.92 -28.71
C ALA A 18 26.86 -2.98 -29.55
N SER A 19 26.41 -1.73 -29.74
CA SER A 19 27.15 -0.69 -30.45
C SER A 19 28.46 -0.33 -29.73
N LEU A 20 28.41 -0.14 -28.41
CA LEU A 20 29.59 0.10 -27.57
C LEU A 20 30.56 -1.07 -27.60
N SER A 21 30.07 -2.32 -27.59
CA SER A 21 30.94 -3.50 -27.72
C SER A 21 31.71 -3.51 -29.03
N ALA A 22 31.07 -3.14 -30.15
CA ALA A 22 31.73 -3.09 -31.46
C ALA A 22 32.74 -1.94 -31.58
N LEU A 23 32.49 -0.81 -30.89
CA LEU A 23 33.34 0.38 -30.95
C LEU A 23 34.47 0.38 -29.91
N ALA A 24 34.34 -0.39 -28.83
CA ALA A 24 35.31 -0.40 -27.75
C ALA A 24 36.68 -0.98 -28.14
N GLU A 25 36.71 -2.01 -28.99
CA GLU A 25 37.96 -2.58 -29.52
C GLU A 25 38.77 -1.53 -30.31
N PRO A 26 38.18 -0.78 -31.26
CA PRO A 26 38.85 0.34 -31.92
C PRO A 26 39.27 1.50 -31.01
N LEU A 27 38.50 1.79 -29.96
CA LEU A 27 38.69 2.96 -29.09
C LEU A 27 39.64 2.72 -27.91
N PHE A 28 40.16 1.50 -27.75
CA PHE A 28 41.01 1.09 -26.61
C PHE A 28 40.36 1.35 -25.23
N GLU A 29 39.04 1.34 -25.16
CA GLU A 29 38.29 1.43 -23.90
C GLU A 29 38.10 0.02 -23.34
N ILE A 30 38.79 -0.29 -22.23
CA ILE A 30 38.82 -1.64 -21.64
C ILE A 30 37.85 -1.74 -20.45
N ASP A 31 37.62 -0.63 -19.76
CA ASP A 31 36.88 -0.58 -18.49
C ASP A 31 35.41 -0.16 -18.63
N TRP A 32 34.90 0.00 -19.86
CA TRP A 32 33.49 0.38 -20.03
C TRP A 32 32.53 -0.75 -19.64
N LYS A 33 32.96 -2.02 -19.72
CA LYS A 33 32.13 -3.19 -19.34
C LYS A 33 31.91 -3.31 -17.84
N THR A 34 32.86 -2.84 -17.02
CA THR A 34 32.70 -2.77 -15.56
C THR A 34 31.77 -1.64 -15.17
N LYS A 35 31.81 -0.53 -15.93
CA LYS A 35 30.87 0.59 -15.77
C LYS A 35 29.49 0.28 -16.32
N PHE A 36 29.33 -0.50 -17.37
CA PHE A 36 28.03 -0.81 -17.97
C PHE A 36 27.89 -2.33 -18.23
N PRO A 37 27.53 -3.10 -17.18
CA PRO A 37 27.29 -4.53 -17.31
C PRO A 37 26.18 -4.85 -18.32
N MET A 38 26.22 -6.07 -18.86
CA MET A 38 25.12 -6.57 -19.69
C MET A 38 23.85 -6.67 -18.86
N LEU A 39 22.77 -6.04 -19.31
CA LEU A 39 21.48 -6.00 -18.60
C LEU A 39 20.78 -7.35 -18.69
N LYS A 40 20.68 -8.06 -17.56
CA LYS A 40 19.89 -9.27 -17.42
C LYS A 40 18.44 -8.93 -17.09
N LYS A 41 17.53 -9.86 -17.35
CA LYS A 41 16.11 -9.68 -16.99
C LYS A 41 15.95 -9.56 -15.48
N GLU A 42 16.77 -10.29 -14.74
CA GLU A 42 16.87 -10.23 -13.27
C GLU A 42 17.32 -8.86 -12.73
N ASP A 43 17.99 -8.03 -13.53
CA ASP A 43 18.50 -6.72 -13.07
C ASP A 43 17.42 -5.64 -13.12
N VAL A 44 16.37 -5.83 -13.93
CA VAL A 44 15.22 -4.92 -14.08
C VAL A 44 14.23 -5.19 -12.95
N CYS A 45 14.65 -4.81 -11.74
CA CYS A 45 13.85 -4.95 -10.54
C CYS A 45 13.53 -3.58 -9.94
N ARG A 46 12.33 -3.50 -9.33
CA ARG A 46 11.96 -2.39 -8.46
C ARG A 46 12.94 -2.36 -7.28
N MET A 47 13.24 -1.17 -6.75
CA MET A 47 14.09 -1.03 -5.56
C MET A 47 13.53 -1.77 -4.33
N THR A 48 12.21 -2.01 -4.32
CA THR A 48 11.45 -2.55 -3.18
C THR A 48 11.00 -3.99 -3.44
N GLU A 49 11.95 -4.92 -3.53
CA GLU A 49 11.78 -6.39 -3.49
C GLU A 49 11.41 -7.12 -4.79
N ASP A 50 12.26 -8.08 -5.19
CA ASP A 50 11.96 -9.52 -5.06
C ASP A 50 13.10 -10.36 -5.69
N GLN A 51 13.99 -10.89 -4.85
CA GLN A 51 14.71 -12.15 -5.13
C GLN A 51 14.89 -12.95 -3.84
N ALA A 52 13.77 -13.46 -3.33
CA ALA A 52 13.74 -14.67 -2.52
C ALA A 52 13.11 -15.78 -3.38
N ALA A 53 13.83 -16.23 -4.40
CA ALA A 53 13.47 -17.43 -5.17
C ALA A 53 14.47 -18.58 -4.97
N SER A 54 15.16 -18.61 -3.82
CA SER A 54 15.67 -19.85 -3.26
C SER A 54 15.78 -19.74 -1.73
N GLU A 55 14.94 -20.52 -1.05
CA GLU A 55 15.12 -21.06 0.30
C GLU A 55 15.19 -20.07 1.49
N SER A 56 14.04 -19.97 2.17
CA SER A 56 13.91 -19.87 3.63
C SER A 56 14.91 -18.98 4.39
N ILE A 57 14.79 -17.65 4.25
CA ILE A 57 15.42 -16.72 5.19
C ILE A 57 14.32 -15.89 5.86
N SER A 58 14.30 -15.97 7.20
CA SER A 58 13.39 -15.28 8.09
C SER A 58 13.34 -13.78 7.85
N GLU A 59 12.16 -13.20 8.04
CA GLU A 59 11.76 -11.81 7.74
C GLU A 59 12.67 -10.69 8.28
N GLY A 60 13.59 -10.99 9.21
CA GLY A 60 14.52 -10.03 9.81
C GLY A 60 15.85 -9.82 9.09
N GLN A 61 16.18 -10.60 8.05
CA GLN A 61 17.44 -10.46 7.28
C GLN A 61 17.17 -10.40 5.77
N ARG A 62 16.40 -9.40 5.34
CA ARG A 62 16.31 -9.06 3.91
C ARG A 62 17.59 -8.34 3.51
N LEU A 63 18.66 -9.09 3.21
CA LEU A 63 19.82 -8.55 2.49
C LEU A 63 19.36 -8.27 1.05
N VAL A 64 18.80 -7.08 0.84
CA VAL A 64 18.41 -6.58 -0.48
C VAL A 64 19.69 -6.39 -1.28
N SER A 65 20.03 -7.36 -2.14
CA SER A 65 21.08 -7.15 -3.14
C SER A 65 20.54 -6.14 -4.16
N ILE A 66 20.79 -4.85 -3.91
CA ILE A 66 20.43 -3.76 -4.82
C ILE A 66 21.04 -4.05 -6.21
N SER A 67 20.20 -4.01 -7.26
CA SER A 67 20.64 -4.18 -8.65
C SER A 67 21.72 -3.15 -9.00
N TRP A 68 22.67 -3.54 -9.84
CA TRP A 68 23.81 -2.68 -10.22
C TRP A 68 23.36 -1.36 -10.87
N ILE A 69 22.18 -1.36 -11.50
CA ILE A 69 21.55 -0.17 -12.10
C ILE A 69 21.38 0.92 -11.04
N TRP A 70 20.97 0.54 -9.84
CA TRP A 70 20.82 1.46 -8.73
C TRP A 70 22.18 1.82 -8.13
N LYS A 71 23.15 0.88 -8.06
CA LYS A 71 24.52 1.17 -7.56
C LYS A 71 25.24 2.26 -8.35
N GLN A 72 24.98 2.36 -9.65
CA GLN A 72 25.68 3.29 -10.52
C GLN A 72 25.16 4.73 -10.45
N HIS A 73 23.89 4.92 -10.07
CA HIS A 73 23.30 6.25 -9.96
C HIS A 73 23.69 6.97 -8.67
N TYR A 74 24.06 6.22 -7.63
CA TYR A 74 24.45 6.71 -6.30
C TYR A 74 25.96 6.80 -6.09
N GLY A 75 26.73 6.86 -7.18
CA GLY A 75 28.17 7.01 -7.12
C GLY A 75 28.90 5.75 -6.67
N THR A 76 30.17 5.64 -7.08
CA THR A 76 31.07 4.55 -6.66
C THR A 76 31.68 4.79 -5.28
N ARG A 77 31.41 5.94 -4.67
CA ARG A 77 31.87 6.31 -3.33
C ARG A 77 30.86 5.83 -2.30
N GLU A 78 31.35 5.11 -1.30
CA GLU A 78 30.59 4.55 -0.17
C GLU A 78 29.70 5.58 0.55
N GLU A 79 30.12 6.86 0.51
CA GLU A 79 29.45 8.02 1.10
C GLU A 79 28.13 8.40 0.38
N GLU A 80 28.08 8.33 -0.95
CA GLU A 80 26.88 8.68 -1.74
C GLU A 80 25.85 7.53 -1.76
N LEU A 81 26.33 6.29 -1.73
CA LEU A 81 25.51 5.09 -1.48
C LEU A 81 24.89 5.12 -0.08
N SER A 82 25.63 5.62 0.92
CA SER A 82 25.12 5.84 2.27
C SER A 82 24.00 6.89 2.28
N ASP A 83 24.17 8.01 1.58
CA ASP A 83 23.15 9.07 1.51
C ASP A 83 21.83 8.57 0.89
N ALA A 84 21.90 7.85 -0.23
CA ALA A 84 20.73 7.26 -0.87
C ALA A 84 20.01 6.25 0.04
N MET A 85 20.77 5.42 0.73
CA MET A 85 20.24 4.46 1.69
C MET A 85 19.63 5.16 2.92
N CYS A 86 20.23 6.24 3.41
CA CYS A 86 19.68 7.08 4.47
C CYS A 86 18.36 7.74 4.05
N ILE A 87 18.25 8.24 2.81
CA ILE A 87 17.01 8.81 2.27
C ILE A 87 15.90 7.76 2.24
N GLU A 88 16.18 6.56 1.72
CA GLU A 88 15.20 5.48 1.67
C GLU A 88 14.85 4.96 3.07
N TRP A 89 15.80 4.89 3.99
CA TRP A 89 15.54 4.58 5.39
C TRP A 89 14.65 5.64 6.04
N CYS A 90 14.92 6.93 5.83
CA CYS A 90 14.08 8.02 6.32
C CYS A 90 12.66 7.96 5.75
N LYS A 91 12.49 7.61 4.47
CA LYS A 91 11.16 7.42 3.86
C LYS A 91 10.43 6.22 4.45
N ALA A 92 11.10 5.07 4.56
CA ALA A 92 10.52 3.87 5.16
C ALA A 92 10.17 4.09 6.63
N HIS A 93 11.02 4.80 7.37
CA HIS A 93 10.78 5.17 8.77
C HIS A 93 9.61 6.17 8.89
N ALA A 94 9.53 7.16 8.00
CA ALA A 94 8.40 8.09 7.95
C ALA A 94 7.09 7.36 7.63
N HIS A 95 7.07 6.44 6.67
CA HIS A 95 5.90 5.61 6.39
C HIS A 95 5.55 4.70 7.56
N ALA A 96 6.53 4.10 8.24
CA ALA A 96 6.27 3.28 9.43
C ALA A 96 5.65 4.10 10.57
N ASN A 97 6.13 5.33 10.79
CA ASN A 97 5.56 6.25 11.78
C ASN A 97 4.16 6.73 11.37
N GLN A 98 3.89 6.93 10.07
CA GLN A 98 2.55 7.25 9.57
C GLN A 98 1.61 6.05 9.72
N TRP A 99 2.07 4.83 9.51
CA TRP A 99 1.26 3.63 9.67
C TRP A 99 0.79 3.43 11.11
N SER A 100 1.57 3.81 12.12
CA SER A 100 1.06 3.79 13.50
C SER A 100 -0.12 4.75 13.70
N GLU A 101 -0.04 5.96 13.15
CA GLU A 101 -1.13 6.95 13.21
C GLU A 101 -2.36 6.45 12.42
N GLU A 102 -2.15 5.88 11.22
CA GLU A 102 -3.24 5.32 10.42
C GLU A 102 -3.93 4.13 11.11
N VAL A 103 -3.17 3.29 11.82
CA VAL A 103 -3.75 2.19 12.60
C VAL A 103 -4.61 2.76 13.72
N GLU A 104 -4.11 3.73 14.49
CA GLU A 104 -4.86 4.40 15.57
C GLU A 104 -6.14 5.06 15.03
N LEU A 105 -6.05 5.80 13.93
CA LEU A 105 -7.20 6.42 13.26
C LEU A 105 -8.23 5.39 12.80
N LEU A 106 -7.78 4.26 12.26
CA LEU A 106 -8.68 3.19 11.84
C LEU A 106 -9.44 2.59 13.03
N GLN A 107 -8.80 2.44 14.20
CA GLN A 107 -9.49 1.98 15.42
C GLN A 107 -10.57 2.98 15.82
N GLU A 108 -10.27 4.27 15.78
CA GLU A 108 -11.23 5.32 16.14
C GLU A 108 -12.42 5.34 15.17
N GLU A 109 -12.16 5.24 13.86
CA GLU A 109 -13.22 5.17 12.86
C GLU A 109 -14.13 3.94 13.06
N MET A 110 -13.56 2.79 13.44
CA MET A 110 -14.34 1.60 13.77
C MET A 110 -15.28 1.85 14.96
N HIS A 111 -14.80 2.49 16.02
CA HIS A 111 -15.64 2.89 17.16
C HIS A 111 -16.71 3.90 16.74
N HIS A 112 -16.35 4.92 15.94
CA HIS A 112 -17.30 5.91 15.43
C HIS A 112 -18.40 5.29 14.58
N VAL A 113 -18.08 4.29 13.75
CA VAL A 113 -19.08 3.60 12.93
C VAL A 113 -20.07 2.84 13.81
N LEU A 114 -19.61 2.14 14.85
CA LEU A 114 -20.53 1.46 15.79
C LEU A 114 -21.41 2.47 16.53
N ALA A 115 -20.79 3.52 17.09
CA ALA A 115 -21.50 4.58 17.80
C ALA A 115 -22.53 5.30 16.91
N PHE A 116 -22.19 5.51 15.62
CA PHE A 116 -23.11 6.06 14.64
C PHE A 116 -24.32 5.16 14.43
N PHE A 117 -24.13 3.84 14.28
CA PHE A 117 -25.25 2.91 14.14
C PHE A 117 -26.14 2.92 15.38
N ASP A 118 -25.58 2.90 16.58
CA ASP A 118 -26.37 2.96 17.83
C ASP A 118 -27.20 4.23 17.91
N TRP A 119 -26.58 5.38 17.64
CA TRP A 119 -27.27 6.66 17.59
C TRP A 119 -28.38 6.66 16.53
N HIS A 120 -28.11 6.15 15.33
CA HIS A 120 -29.05 6.16 14.22
C HIS A 120 -30.22 5.20 14.45
N VAL A 121 -29.99 4.06 15.11
CA VAL A 121 -31.04 3.15 15.59
C VAL A 121 -31.94 3.87 16.58
N ALA A 122 -31.38 4.58 17.57
CA ALA A 122 -32.14 5.34 18.55
C ALA A 122 -32.95 6.45 17.86
N TRP A 123 -32.36 7.13 16.89
CA TRP A 123 -33.03 8.16 16.09
C TRP A 123 -34.24 7.61 15.33
N TRP A 124 -34.11 6.46 14.65
CA TRP A 124 -35.24 5.82 13.98
C TRP A 124 -36.35 5.38 14.94
N VAL A 125 -35.98 4.87 16.13
CA VAL A 125 -36.96 4.52 17.18
C VAL A 125 -37.69 5.76 17.69
N GLU A 126 -36.98 6.87 17.87
CA GLU A 126 -37.59 8.16 18.25
C GLU A 126 -38.56 8.63 17.15
N CYS A 127 -38.16 8.56 15.88
CA CYS A 127 -39.03 8.88 14.74
C CYS A 127 -40.32 8.03 14.73
N ALA A 128 -40.25 6.76 15.12
CA ALA A 128 -41.43 5.88 15.22
C ALA A 128 -42.37 6.29 16.36
N THR A 129 -41.86 6.91 17.42
CA THR A 129 -42.68 7.34 18.58
C THR A 129 -43.19 8.78 18.46
N SER A 130 -42.59 9.58 17.57
CA SER A 130 -42.91 10.99 17.42
C SER A 130 -44.29 11.18 16.79
N LYS A 131 -45.06 12.16 17.30
CA LYS A 131 -46.40 12.44 16.79
C LYS A 131 -46.30 13.10 15.43
N THR A 132 -46.52 12.33 14.37
CA THR A 132 -46.56 12.86 13.01
C THR A 132 -47.91 13.51 12.72
N TRP A 133 -47.92 14.62 11.99
CA TRP A 133 -49.14 15.28 11.48
C TRP A 133 -49.84 14.50 10.35
N LEU A 134 -49.52 13.21 10.19
CA LEU A 134 -50.00 12.32 9.14
C LEU A 134 -51.37 11.74 9.47
N ARG A 135 -52.07 11.26 8.44
CA ARG A 135 -53.31 10.49 8.63
C ARG A 135 -52.98 9.16 9.30
N PRO A 136 -53.94 8.51 9.99
CA PRO A 136 -53.68 7.27 10.74
C PRO A 136 -52.99 6.16 9.94
N ILE A 137 -53.41 5.93 8.69
CA ILE A 137 -52.83 4.91 7.79
C ILE A 137 -51.41 5.26 7.34
N GLU A 138 -51.17 6.54 7.04
CA GLU A 138 -49.84 7.04 6.66
C GLU A 138 -48.87 6.99 7.84
N ASN A 139 -49.38 7.24 9.05
CA ASN A 139 -48.61 7.14 10.29
C ASN A 139 -48.23 5.68 10.59
N GLU A 140 -49.15 4.72 10.40
CA GLU A 140 -48.85 3.29 10.58
C GLU A 140 -47.71 2.83 9.65
N GLY A 141 -47.75 3.22 8.38
CA GLY A 141 -46.68 2.93 7.41
C GLY A 141 -45.35 3.59 7.78
N ALA A 142 -45.37 4.85 8.23
CA ALA A 142 -44.17 5.56 8.68
C ALA A 142 -43.52 4.90 9.90
N VAL A 143 -44.34 4.47 10.88
CA VAL A 143 -43.88 3.76 12.08
C VAL A 143 -43.27 2.40 11.70
N ALA A 144 -43.95 1.64 10.85
CA ALA A 144 -43.44 0.34 10.37
C ALA A 144 -42.11 0.50 9.63
N TYR A 145 -42.00 1.52 8.77
CA TYR A 145 -40.76 1.82 8.04
C TYR A 145 -39.62 2.23 8.97
N ALA A 146 -39.89 3.09 9.96
CA ALA A 146 -38.89 3.52 10.93
C ALA A 146 -38.34 2.33 11.74
N HIS A 147 -39.20 1.42 12.19
CA HIS A 147 -38.76 0.19 12.85
C HIS A 147 -37.96 -0.74 11.93
N TRP A 148 -38.35 -0.84 10.66
CA TRP A 148 -37.59 -1.62 9.69
C TRP A 148 -36.19 -1.05 9.44
N GLN A 149 -36.07 0.28 9.33
CA GLN A 149 -34.77 0.96 9.22
C GLN A 149 -33.93 0.74 10.48
N ALA A 150 -34.50 0.89 11.68
CA ALA A 150 -33.80 0.59 12.93
C ALA A 150 -33.27 -0.85 12.95
N ALA A 151 -34.05 -1.82 12.46
CA ALA A 151 -33.62 -3.22 12.39
C ALA A 151 -32.44 -3.42 11.42
N ILE A 152 -32.46 -2.78 10.24
CA ILE A 152 -31.34 -2.84 9.27
C ILE A 152 -30.07 -2.25 9.88
N GLN A 153 -30.17 -1.08 10.54
CA GLN A 153 -29.02 -0.42 11.15
C GLN A 153 -28.42 -1.29 12.28
N ARG A 154 -29.25 -1.97 13.08
CA ARG A 154 -28.77 -2.97 14.06
C ARG A 154 -28.05 -4.14 13.40
N MET A 155 -28.57 -4.66 12.29
CA MET A 155 -27.89 -5.74 11.58
C MET A 155 -26.53 -5.31 11.03
N MET A 156 -26.42 -4.08 10.53
CA MET A 156 -25.14 -3.52 10.08
C MET A 156 -24.16 -3.35 11.24
N HIS A 157 -24.62 -2.82 12.37
CA HIS A 157 -23.85 -2.73 13.61
C HIS A 157 -23.29 -4.10 14.03
N ASP A 158 -24.17 -5.10 14.16
CA ASP A 158 -23.79 -6.44 14.63
C ASP A 158 -22.83 -7.13 13.66
N HIS A 159 -23.01 -6.91 12.36
CA HIS A 159 -22.11 -7.42 11.34
C HIS A 159 -20.72 -6.79 11.43
N CYS A 160 -20.63 -5.47 11.53
CA CYS A 160 -19.37 -4.74 11.72
C CYS A 160 -18.68 -5.18 13.02
N SER A 161 -19.42 -5.22 14.13
CA SER A 161 -18.92 -5.68 15.43
C SER A 161 -18.36 -7.10 15.35
N SER A 162 -19.05 -8.02 14.68
CA SER A 162 -18.58 -9.39 14.49
C SER A 162 -17.29 -9.47 13.67
N ILE A 163 -17.19 -8.74 12.55
CA ILE A 163 -15.97 -8.73 11.72
C ILE A 163 -14.78 -8.18 12.52
N TRP A 164 -15.03 -7.12 13.30
CA TRP A 164 -14.00 -6.39 14.01
C TRP A 164 -13.56 -7.05 15.32
N SER A 165 -14.38 -7.94 15.90
CA SER A 165 -14.04 -8.72 17.09
C SER A 165 -12.85 -9.66 16.91
N VAL A 166 -12.48 -9.97 15.66
CA VAL A 166 -11.36 -10.87 15.32
C VAL A 166 -10.01 -10.18 15.48
N ILE A 167 -9.96 -8.85 15.59
CA ILE A 167 -8.71 -8.08 15.69
C ILE A 167 -8.38 -7.82 17.17
N PRO A 168 -7.41 -8.54 17.77
CA PRO A 168 -7.11 -8.40 19.20
C PRO A 168 -6.52 -7.02 19.50
N GLY A 169 -7.08 -6.33 20.51
CA GLY A 169 -6.60 -5.02 20.97
C GLY A 169 -7.29 -3.82 20.34
N LEU A 170 -8.27 -4.02 19.44
CA LEU A 170 -8.95 -2.92 18.75
C LEU A 170 -10.32 -2.52 19.35
N MET A 171 -10.85 -3.30 20.29
CA MET A 171 -12.10 -3.03 21.02
C MET A 171 -11.92 -3.11 22.55
N ALA A 172 -10.69 -2.94 23.05
CA ALA A 172 -10.38 -3.00 24.48
C ALA A 172 -10.40 -1.62 25.13
#